data_AF-L8LRP5-F1
#
_entry.id   AF-L8LRP5-F1
#
_cell.length_a   1.000
_cell.length_b   1.000
_cell.length_c   1.000
_cell.angle_alpha   90.00
_cell.angle_beta   90.00
_cell.angle_gamma   90.00
#
_symmetry.space_group_name_H-M   'P 1'
#
loop_
_entity.id
_entity.type
_entity.pdbx_description
1 polymer ?
#
loop_
_entity_poly.entity_id
_entity_poly.type
_entity_poly.pdbx_seq_one_letter_code
_entity_poly.pdbx_strand_id
1 'polypeptide(L)' 'MKSRYNYRVYPTIQQKTLLSQLFGCTRVVWNDALNYCQDTKANGETYPGFNHLSKKFLKEAKRSDARNWLKDVSSIPLQ' A
#
# COMPACT_ATOMS: atom_id res chain seq x y z
N MET A 1 -19.68 18.39 -20.15
CA MET A 1 -20.23 17.25 -19.40
C MET A 1 -19.17 16.14 -19.37
N LYS A 2 -18.61 15.78 -18.21
CA LYS A 2 -17.67 14.63 -18.13
C LYS A 2 -18.50 13.35 -18.18
N SER A 3 -18.41 12.61 -19.29
CA SER A 3 -19.04 11.29 -19.40
C SER A 3 -18.49 10.38 -18.31
N ARG A 4 -19.38 9.80 -17.51
CA ARG A 4 -19.03 8.74 -16.57
C ARG A 4 -19.10 7.43 -17.33
N TYR A 5 -17.95 6.79 -17.51
CA TYR A 5 -17.87 5.51 -18.16
C TYR A 5 -17.92 4.40 -17.12
N ASN A 6 -18.85 3.47 -17.29
CA ASN A 6 -18.89 2.24 -16.52
C ASN A 6 -18.24 1.14 -17.36
N TYR A 7 -17.19 0.54 -16.85
CA TYR A 7 -16.51 -0.59 -17.49
C TYR A 7 -16.56 -1.80 -16.57
N ARG A 8 -16.76 -2.98 -17.17
CA ARG A 8 -16.57 -4.26 -16.51
C ARG A 8 -15.29 -4.88 -17.04
N VAL A 9 -14.34 -5.14 -16.16
CA VAL A 9 -13.05 -5.73 -16.52
C VAL A 9 -13.16 -7.25 -16.41
N TYR A 10 -12.67 -7.98 -17.42
CA TYR A 10 -12.56 -9.44 -17.43
C TYR A 10 -11.08 -9.81 -17.54
N PRO A 11 -10.35 -9.89 -16.41
CA PRO A 11 -8.91 -10.08 -16.43
C PRO A 11 -8.53 -11.51 -16.84
N THR A 12 -7.44 -11.65 -17.58
CA THR A 12 -6.78 -12.94 -17.85
C THR A 12 -6.24 -13.56 -16.56
N ILE A 13 -5.87 -14.84 -16.60
CA ILE A 13 -5.29 -15.53 -15.43
C ILE A 13 -4.04 -14.80 -14.91
N GLN A 14 -3.17 -14.35 -15.82
CA GLN A 14 -1.99 -13.57 -15.47
C GLN A 14 -2.36 -12.24 -14.80
N GLN A 15 -3.33 -11.51 -15.36
CA GLN A 15 -3.79 -10.24 -14.79
C GLN A 15 -4.41 -10.42 -13.40
N LYS A 16 -5.20 -11.48 -13.18
CA LYS A 16 -5.75 -11.81 -11.85
C LYS A 16 -4.63 -11.98 -10.82
N THR A 17 -3.58 -12.71 -11.18
CA THR A 17 -2.42 -12.96 -10.29
C THR A 17 -1.72 -11.65 -9.93
N LEU A 18 -1.43 -10.82 -10.93
CA LEU A 18 -0.78 -9.52 -10.73
C LEU A 18 -1.64 -8.57 -9.88
N LEU A 19 -2.95 -8.55 -10.11
CA LEU A 19 -3.90 -7.76 -9.32
C LEU A 19 -3.97 -8.24 -7.87
N SER A 20 -4.06 -9.56 -7.64
CA SER A 20 -4.04 -10.13 -6.30
C SER A 20 -2.75 -9.79 -5.55
N GLN A 21 -1.60 -9.86 -6.21
CA GLN A 21 -0.33 -9.45 -5.62
C GLN A 21 -0.32 -7.95 -5.28
N LEU A 22 -0.75 -7.09 -6.22
CA LEU A 22 -0.81 -5.65 -6.00
C LEU A 22 -1.71 -5.30 -4.81
N PHE A 23 -2.94 -5.81 -4.78
CA PHE A 23 -3.88 -5.54 -3.69
C PHE A 23 -3.41 -6.10 -2.36
N GLY A 24 -2.79 -7.29 -2.35
CA GLY A 24 -2.17 -7.86 -1.16
C GLY A 24 -1.05 -6.96 -0.61
N CYS A 25 -0.16 -6.49 -1.48
CA CYS A 25 0.92 -5.56 -1.11
C CYS A 25 0.36 -4.25 -0.53
N THR A 26 -0.61 -3.63 -1.20
CA THR A 26 -1.26 -2.39 -0.71
C THR A 26 -1.91 -2.61 0.64
N ARG A 27 -2.60 -3.74 0.85
CA ARG A 27 -3.26 -4.06 2.11
C ARG A 27 -2.26 -4.18 3.27
N VAL A 28 -1.10 -4.78 3.02
CA VAL A 28 -0.04 -4.92 4.03
C VAL A 28 0.52 -3.55 4.43
N VAL A 29 0.91 -2.72 3.47
CA VAL A 29 1.43 -1.37 3.76
C VAL A 29 0.40 -0.54 4.52
N TRP A 30 -0.87 -0.58 4.11
CA TRP A 30 -1.95 0.11 4.79
C TRP A 30 -2.11 -0.34 6.24
N ASN A 31 -2.09 -1.65 6.50
CA ASN A 31 -2.20 -2.18 7.86
C ASN A 31 -1.01 -1.78 8.74
N ASP A 32 0.21 -1.87 8.21
CA ASP A 32 1.41 -1.49 8.95
C ASP A 32 1.35 0.00 9.36
N ALA A 33 0.94 0.86 8.43
CA ALA A 33 0.77 2.29 8.69
C ALA A 33 -0.37 2.58 9.67
N LEU A 34 -1.52 1.91 9.50
CA LEU A 34 -2.69 2.09 10.38
C LEU A 34 -2.37 1.68 11.81
N ASN A 35 -1.76 0.51 12.01
CA ASN A 35 -1.36 0.03 13.33
C ASN A 35 -0.39 1.02 13.99
N TYR A 36 0.61 1.49 13.25
CA TYR A 36 1.54 2.51 13.77
C TYR A 36 0.82 3.78 14.21
N CYS A 37 -0.14 4.27 13.44
CA CYS A 37 -0.92 5.45 13.82
C CYS A 37 -1.82 5.22 15.04
N GLN A 38 -2.38 4.02 15.18
CA GLN A 38 -3.15 3.64 16.36
C GLN A 38 -2.28 3.61 17.61
N ASP A 39 -1.08 3.03 17.52
CA ASP A 39 -0.11 2.98 18.62
C ASP A 39 0.39 4.38 19.00
N THR A 40 0.76 5.21 18.03
CA THR A 40 1.14 6.62 18.24
C THR A 40 0.03 7.37 18.98
N LYS A 41 -1.22 7.22 18.55
CA LYS A 41 -2.36 7.85 19.21
C LYS A 41 -2.58 7.32 20.63
N ALA A 42 -2.45 6.02 20.84
CA ALA A 42 -2.58 5.40 22.16
C ALA A 42 -1.51 5.91 23.14
N ASN A 43 -0.32 6.24 22.64
CA ASN A 43 0.78 6.83 23.40
C ASN A 43 0.63 8.35 23.62
N GLY A 44 -0.46 8.97 23.15
CA GLY A 44 -0.70 10.42 23.28
C GLY A 44 0.13 11.28 22.32
N GLU A 45 0.77 10.67 21.33
CA GLU A 45 1.57 11.37 20.33
C GLU A 45 0.70 11.86 19.16
N THR A 46 1.21 12.84 18.42
CA THR A 46 0.53 13.39 17.24
C THR A 46 0.74 12.53 16.00
N TYR A 47 -0.21 12.61 15.07
CA TYR A 47 -0.09 11.90 13.79
C TYR A 47 1.18 12.34 13.04
N PRO A 48 2.06 11.39 12.66
CA PRO A 48 3.40 11.68 12.13
C PRO A 48 3.40 12.26 10.70
N GLY A 49 2.26 12.27 10.02
CA GLY A 49 2.15 12.75 8.65
C GLY A 49 2.47 11.71 7.58
N PHE A 50 1.93 11.94 6.38
CA PHE A 50 2.08 11.05 5.23
C PHE A 50 3.53 10.79 4.85
N ASN A 51 4.36 11.83 4.78
CA ASN A 51 5.76 11.71 4.35
C ASN A 51 6.57 10.78 5.27
N HIS A 52 6.28 10.80 6.58
CA HIS A 52 6.91 9.92 7.55
C HIS A 52 6.50 8.46 7.32
N LEU A 53 5.20 8.20 7.20
CA LEU A 53 4.67 6.85 6.95
C LEU A 53 5.15 6.28 5.63
N SER A 54 5.14 7.08 4.57
CA SER A 54 5.65 6.70 3.24
C SER A 54 7.14 6.34 3.30
N LYS A 55 7.95 7.11 4.01
CA LYS A 55 9.37 6.78 4.21
C LYS A 55 9.54 5.44 4.94
N LYS A 56 8.84 5.25 6.06
CA LYS A 56 8.97 4.07 6.92
C LYS A 56 8.44 2.79 6.25
N PHE A 57 7.21 2.82 5.75
CA PHE A 57 6.50 1.63 5.26
C PHE A 57 6.66 1.36 3.76
N LEU A 58 7.27 2.28 2.99
CA LEU A 58 7.62 2.04 1.59
C LEU A 58 9.13 2.04 1.38
N LYS A 59 9.81 3.17 1.63
CA LYS A 59 11.24 3.29 1.29
C LYS A 59 12.11 2.36 2.15
N GLU A 60 11.90 2.37 3.47
CA GLU A 60 12.69 1.59 4.41
C GLU A 60 12.25 0.12 4.40
N ALA A 61 10.94 -0.15 4.46
CA ALA A 61 10.40 -1.51 4.38
C ALA A 61 10.93 -2.29 3.16
N LYS A 62 10.92 -1.71 1.96
CA LYS A 62 11.43 -2.37 0.74
C LYS A 62 12.91 -2.74 0.78
N ARG A 63 13.69 -2.19 1.71
CA ARG A 63 15.11 -2.53 1.90
C ARG A 63 15.32 -3.72 2.83
N SER A 64 14.33 -4.06 3.64
CA SER A 64 14.39 -5.24 4.53
C SER A 64 14.08 -6.52 3.76
N ASP A 65 14.70 -7.63 4.15
CA ASP A 65 14.44 -8.94 3.54
C ASP A 65 13.00 -9.41 3.77
N ALA A 66 12.40 -9.06 4.90
CA ALA A 66 11.01 -9.40 5.23
C ALA A 66 9.96 -8.73 4.33
N ARG A 67 10.31 -7.61 3.68
CA ARG A 67 9.39 -6.77 2.88
C ARG A 67 9.95 -6.41 1.51
N ASN A 68 11.00 -7.08 1.03
CA ASN A 68 11.63 -6.80 -0.27
C ASN A 68 10.66 -7.03 -1.45
N TRP A 69 9.73 -7.98 -1.32
CA TRP A 69 8.68 -8.33 -2.29
C TRP A 69 7.70 -7.19 -2.59
N LEU A 70 7.67 -6.13 -1.77
CA LEU A 70 6.95 -4.89 -2.11
C LEU A 70 7.57 -4.16 -3.33
N LYS A 71 8.75 -4.57 -3.80
CA LYS A 71 9.36 -4.10 -5.05
C LYS A 71 8.77 -4.77 -6.29
N ASP A 72 8.06 -5.89 -6.14
CA ASP A 72 7.54 -6.67 -7.26
C ASP A 72 6.26 -6.08 -7.86
N VAL A 73 5.71 -5.04 -7.23
CA VAL A 73 4.52 -4.33 -7.68
C VAL A 73 4.80 -2.83 -7.85
N SER A 74 3.94 -2.16 -8.62
CA SER A 74 4.02 -0.71 -8.82
C SER A 74 4.02 0.02 -7.47
N SER A 75 4.88 1.03 -7.32
CA SER A 75 4.90 1.85 -6.11
C SER A 75 3.69 2.77 -5.98
N ILE A 76 3.04 3.12 -7.10
CA ILE A 76 1.97 4.12 -7.10
C ILE A 76 0.78 3.69 -6.22
N PRO A 77 0.26 2.44 -6.29
CA PRO A 77 -0.86 2.03 -5.45
C PRO A 77 -0.47 1.72 -4.00
N LEU A 78 0.83 1.77 -3.67
CA LEU A 78 1.32 1.61 -2.29
C LEU A 78 1.47 2.95 -1.58
N GLN A 79 1.54 4.05 -2.33
CA GLN A 79 1.62 5.44 -1.83
C GLN A 79 0.23 5.96 -1.52
#